data_AF-A0A923Z6P1-F1
#
_entry.id   AF-A0A923Z6P1-F1
#
_cell.length_a   1.000
_cell.length_b   1.000
_cell.length_c   1.000
_cell.angle_alpha   90.00
_cell.angle_beta   90.00
_cell.angle_gamma   90.00
#
_symmetry.space_group_name_H-M   'P 1'
#
loop_
_entity.id
_entity.type
_entity.pdbx_description
1 polymer ?
#
loop_
_entity_poly.entity_id
_entity_poly.type
_entity_poly.pdbx_seq_one_letter_code
_entity_poly.pdbx_strand_id
1 'polypeptide(L)'
;MRGPCMSGYHVPTIKEWCDAIDSINGTTGCSSTATTTVVTTLQIPLSGTRDFSTSTLYNQGSFGYYWSSTPYSTYARNVSFNTSQVNPSNFSYRTIGFSLRCQKN
;
A
#
# COMPACT_ATOMS: atom_id res chain seq x y z
N MET A 1 1.79 -21.03 -8.27
CA MET A 1 1.98 -20.73 -6.83
C MET A 1 0.78 -19.92 -6.37
N ARG A 2 0.10 -20.33 -5.29
CA ARG A 2 -0.92 -19.48 -4.66
C ARG A 2 -0.19 -18.32 -3.98
N GLY A 3 -0.65 -17.09 -4.20
CA GLY A 3 -0.13 -15.93 -3.49
C GLY A 3 -0.43 -15.98 -1.99
N PRO A 4 0.03 -15.00 -1.20
CA PRO A 4 -0.16 -14.96 0.25
C PRO A 4 -1.64 -14.82 0.68
N CYS A 5 -2.54 -14.53 -0.26
CA CYS A 5 -3.97 -14.39 -0.02
C CYS A 5 -4.71 -15.72 -0.14
N MET A 6 -5.75 -15.90 0.67
CA MET A 6 -6.66 -17.06 0.58
C MET A 6 -7.42 -17.09 -0.74
N SER A 7 -8.02 -18.24 -1.08
CA SER A 7 -8.81 -18.39 -2.30
C SER A 7 -9.97 -17.38 -2.35
N GLY A 8 -10.15 -16.72 -3.48
CA GLY A 8 -11.16 -15.64 -3.65
C GLY A 8 -10.67 -14.26 -3.23
N TYR A 9 -9.42 -14.15 -2.80
CA TYR A 9 -8.75 -12.88 -2.51
C TYR A 9 -7.43 -12.78 -3.28
N HIS A 10 -7.01 -11.57 -3.57
CA HIS A 10 -5.73 -11.28 -4.21
C HIS A 10 -5.07 -10.05 -3.59
N VAL A 11 -3.77 -9.87 -3.88
CA VAL A 11 -3.03 -8.66 -3.47
C VAL A 11 -3.42 -7.53 -4.41
N PRO A 12 -3.87 -6.37 -3.90
CA PRO A 12 -4.34 -5.29 -4.76
C PRO A 12 -3.29 -4.79 -5.75
N THR A 13 -3.75 -4.53 -6.97
CA THR A 13 -3.02 -3.78 -7.97
C THR A 13 -2.99 -2.29 -7.59
N ILE A 14 -2.09 -1.53 -8.21
CA ILE A 14 -2.07 -0.06 -8.05
C ILE A 14 -3.38 0.54 -8.51
N LYS A 15 -3.99 0.02 -9.59
CA LYS A 15 -5.29 0.48 -10.06
C LYS A 15 -6.37 0.33 -8.99
N GLU A 16 -6.44 -0.83 -8.34
CA GLU A 16 -7.47 -1.07 -7.30
C GLU A 16 -7.23 -0.22 -6.05
N TRP A 17 -5.96 0.03 -5.69
CA TRP A 17 -5.65 1.01 -4.66
C TRP A 17 -6.12 2.42 -5.03
N CYS A 18 -5.85 2.87 -6.26
CA CYS A 18 -6.32 4.16 -6.75
C CYS A 18 -7.84 4.26 -6.70
N ASP A 19 -8.54 3.25 -7.23
CA ASP A 19 -10.00 3.22 -7.28
C ASP A 19 -10.60 3.27 -5.86
N ALA A 20 -10.00 2.56 -4.89
CA ALA A 20 -10.41 2.62 -3.49
C ALA A 20 -10.21 4.01 -2.87
N ILE A 21 -9.05 4.65 -3.09
CA ILE A 21 -8.74 5.98 -2.58
C ILE A 21 -9.67 7.04 -3.20
N ASP A 22 -9.83 7.01 -4.52
CA ASP A 22 -10.68 7.93 -5.27
C ASP A 22 -12.15 7.83 -4.83
N SER A 23 -12.64 6.60 -4.56
CA SER A 23 -14.00 6.40 -4.05
C SER A 23 -14.25 7.03 -2.68
N ILE A 24 -13.21 7.16 -1.85
CA ILE A 24 -13.30 7.76 -0.51
C ILE A 24 -13.18 9.29 -0.60
N ASN A 25 -12.28 9.80 -1.43
CA ASN A 25 -12.05 11.22 -1.57
C ASN A 25 -13.04 11.92 -2.52
N GLY A 26 -13.81 11.16 -3.31
CA GLY A 26 -14.65 11.72 -4.37
C GLY A 26 -13.83 12.33 -5.51
N THR A 27 -12.61 11.84 -5.73
CA THR A 27 -11.70 12.30 -6.79
C THR A 27 -11.60 11.29 -7.92
N THR A 28 -10.90 11.65 -8.99
CA THR A 28 -10.52 10.70 -10.05
C THR A 28 -9.05 10.91 -10.39
N GLY A 29 -8.39 9.84 -10.84
CA GLY A 29 -7.03 9.93 -11.38
C GLY A 29 -5.94 9.56 -10.39
N CYS A 30 -6.24 8.75 -9.36
CA CYS A 30 -5.24 8.24 -8.43
C CYS A 30 -4.53 9.36 -7.68
N SER A 31 -5.32 10.24 -7.05
CA SER A 31 -4.79 11.43 -6.38
C SER A 31 -3.92 11.08 -5.17
N SER A 32 -2.87 11.88 -4.94
CA SER A 32 -2.03 11.77 -3.75
C SER A 32 -2.65 12.39 -2.49
N THR A 33 -3.88 12.91 -2.59
CA THR A 33 -4.59 13.48 -1.45
C THR A 33 -5.00 12.34 -0.51
N ALA A 34 -4.31 12.17 0.63
CA ALA A 34 -4.89 11.41 1.73
C ALA A 34 -5.56 12.37 2.68
N THR A 35 -6.81 12.06 2.99
CA THR A 35 -7.47 12.56 4.19
C THR A 35 -7.25 11.53 5.30
N THR A 36 -7.26 11.95 6.56
CA THR A 36 -7.32 11.04 7.71
C THR A 36 -8.44 9.99 7.54
N THR A 37 -9.50 10.37 6.81
CA THR A 37 -10.61 9.52 6.36
C THR A 37 -10.16 8.30 5.55
N VAL A 38 -9.21 8.42 4.62
CA VAL A 38 -8.74 7.25 3.83
C VAL A 38 -8.12 6.20 4.75
N VAL A 39 -7.23 6.63 5.66
CA VAL A 39 -6.53 5.73 6.60
C VAL A 39 -7.51 5.06 7.55
N THR A 40 -8.50 5.81 8.07
CA THR A 40 -9.49 5.27 9.02
C THR A 40 -10.54 4.40 8.33
N THR A 41 -11.08 4.81 7.16
CA THR A 41 -12.10 4.06 6.40
C THR A 41 -11.53 2.75 5.86
N LEU A 42 -10.32 2.76 5.30
CA LEU A 42 -9.67 1.53 4.83
C LEU A 42 -9.06 0.72 5.98
N GLN A 43 -9.08 1.24 7.21
CA GLN A 43 -8.44 0.63 8.38
C GLN A 43 -7.00 0.23 8.08
N ILE A 44 -6.17 1.22 7.72
CA ILE A 44 -4.77 1.00 7.35
C ILE A 44 -3.87 1.15 8.58
N PRO A 45 -3.28 0.05 9.09
CA PRO A 45 -2.18 0.15 10.05
C PRO A 45 -1.01 0.98 9.49
N LEU A 46 -0.57 1.98 10.24
CA LEU A 46 0.68 2.70 9.96
C LEU A 46 1.87 1.89 10.52
N SER A 47 2.08 0.69 9.99
CA SER A 47 3.06 -0.30 10.47
C SER A 47 4.52 0.05 10.18
N GLY A 48 4.76 1.07 9.37
CA GLY A 48 6.11 1.44 8.93
C GLY A 48 6.71 0.42 7.95
N THR A 49 8.03 0.29 8.01
CA THR A 49 8.80 -0.61 7.14
C THR A 49 9.89 -1.32 7.91
N ARG A 50 10.22 -2.54 7.50
CA ARG A 50 11.38 -3.28 7.98
C ARG A 50 12.53 -3.13 6.98
N ASP A 51 13.66 -2.61 7.45
CA ASP A 51 14.85 -2.50 6.64
C ASP A 51 15.42 -3.88 6.29
N PHE A 52 15.95 -4.00 5.07
CA PHE A 52 16.42 -5.27 4.54
C PHE A 52 17.80 -5.66 5.09
N SER A 53 18.62 -4.67 5.49
CA SER A 53 20.01 -4.87 5.89
C SER A 53 20.16 -5.03 7.39
N THR A 54 19.48 -4.18 8.16
CA THR A 54 19.59 -4.09 9.63
C THR A 54 18.44 -4.76 10.34
N SER A 55 17.36 -5.13 9.63
CA SER A 55 16.11 -5.63 10.22
C SER A 55 15.38 -4.64 11.14
N THR A 56 15.84 -3.39 11.19
CA THR A 56 15.25 -2.33 12.01
C THR A 56 13.89 -1.93 11.46
N LEU A 57 12.96 -1.61 12.36
CA LEU A 57 11.65 -1.07 12.02
C LEU A 57 11.70 0.46 12.01
N TYR A 58 11.27 1.06 10.90
CA TYR A 58 11.24 2.50 10.70
C TYR A 58 9.81 3.00 10.51
N ASN A 59 9.55 4.26 10.90
CA ASN A 59 8.31 5.01 10.59
C ASN A 59 7.01 4.40 11.16
N GLN A 60 7.12 3.55 12.18
CA GLN A 60 5.98 2.99 12.89
C GLN A 60 5.11 4.11 13.47
N GLY A 61 3.79 4.01 13.29
CA GLY A 61 2.81 5.00 13.75
C GLY A 61 2.69 6.25 12.87
N SER A 62 3.60 6.46 11.91
CA SER A 62 3.60 7.63 11.03
C SER A 62 3.30 7.28 9.57
N PHE A 63 3.78 6.13 9.10
CA PHE A 63 3.58 5.69 7.72
C PHE A 63 3.11 4.24 7.64
N GLY A 64 2.27 3.92 6.66
CA GLY A 64 1.91 2.56 6.28
C GLY A 64 2.37 2.28 4.85
N TYR A 65 3.10 1.19 4.63
CA TYR A 65 3.58 0.79 3.31
C TYR A 65 3.02 -0.57 2.93
N TYR A 66 2.43 -0.64 1.73
CA TYR A 66 1.78 -1.86 1.25
C TYR A 66 2.26 -2.23 -0.14
N TRP A 67 2.70 -3.48 -0.29
CA TRP A 67 3.03 -4.02 -1.61
C TRP A 67 1.79 -4.15 -2.49
N SER A 68 2.00 -3.95 -3.78
CA SER A 68 1.01 -4.17 -4.83
C SER A 68 1.39 -5.38 -5.69
N SER A 69 0.40 -6.04 -6.29
CA SER A 69 0.61 -7.05 -7.34
C SER A 69 1.03 -6.48 -8.69
N THR A 70 1.04 -5.16 -8.86
CA THR A 70 1.51 -4.51 -10.10
C THR A 70 3.03 -4.63 -10.24
N PRO A 71 3.55 -5.28 -11.30
CA PRO A 71 4.99 -5.41 -11.51
C PRO A 71 5.62 -4.07 -11.91
N TYR A 72 6.89 -3.85 -11.56
CA TYR A 72 7.64 -2.67 -11.99
C TYR A 72 9.13 -2.96 -12.21
N SER A 73 9.47 -3.53 -13.37
CA SER A 73 10.85 -3.83 -13.76
C SER A 73 11.62 -4.56 -12.63
N THR A 74 12.83 -4.10 -12.30
CA THR A 74 13.69 -4.60 -11.20
C THR A 74 13.16 -4.28 -9.81
N TYR A 75 12.22 -3.33 -9.69
CA TYR A 75 11.56 -2.93 -8.45
C TYR A 75 10.20 -3.62 -8.31
N ALA A 76 9.45 -3.26 -7.27
CA ALA A 76 8.03 -3.58 -7.13
C ALA A 76 7.23 -2.30 -6.84
N ARG A 77 5.95 -2.29 -7.23
CA ARG A 77 5.04 -1.21 -6.88
C ARG A 77 4.53 -1.35 -5.46
N ASN A 78 4.44 -0.22 -4.77
CA ASN A 78 3.85 -0.11 -3.45
C ASN A 78 2.99 1.15 -3.34
N VAL A 79 2.14 1.14 -2.32
CA VAL A 79 1.40 2.31 -1.87
C VAL A 79 1.91 2.71 -0.50
N SER A 80 2.06 4.01 -0.27
CA SER A 80 2.40 4.54 1.05
C SER A 80 1.33 5.49 1.55
N PHE A 81 0.97 5.34 2.82
CA PHE A 81 0.00 6.16 3.52
C PHE A 81 0.70 6.92 4.65
N ASN A 82 0.35 8.17 4.85
CA ASN A 82 0.49 8.86 6.13
C ASN A 82 -0.83 9.62 6.43
N THR A 83 -0.89 10.33 7.54
CA THR A 83 -2.10 11.03 7.98
C THR A 83 -2.49 12.24 7.13
N SER A 84 -1.61 12.70 6.21
CA SER A 84 -1.81 13.90 5.39
C SER A 84 -1.75 13.65 3.89
N GLN A 85 -1.14 12.54 3.45
CA GLN A 85 -0.89 12.23 2.05
C GLN A 85 -0.86 10.71 1.81
N VAL A 86 -1.29 10.30 0.62
CA VAL A 86 -1.12 8.94 0.10
C VAL A 86 -0.28 9.05 -1.15
N ASN A 87 0.67 8.13 -1.33
CA ASN A 87 1.32 7.94 -2.61
C ASN A 87 0.81 6.62 -3.18
N PRO A 88 -0.18 6.66 -4.07
CA PRO A 88 -0.85 5.47 -4.56
C PRO A 88 -0.06 4.72 -5.62
N SER A 89 1.07 5.25 -6.11
CA SER A 89 1.89 4.60 -7.14
C SER A 89 3.39 4.80 -6.90
N ASN A 90 3.86 4.44 -5.71
CA ASN A 90 5.28 4.44 -5.40
C ASN A 90 5.98 3.18 -5.97
N PHE A 91 7.31 3.15 -5.88
CA PHE A 91 8.09 1.96 -6.16
C PHE A 91 9.26 1.83 -5.19
N SER A 92 9.71 0.62 -4.95
CA SER A 92 10.76 0.34 -3.97
C SER A 92 11.48 -0.97 -4.28
N TYR A 93 12.67 -1.14 -3.71
CA TYR A 93 13.43 -2.39 -3.82
C TYR A 93 12.62 -3.54 -3.22
N ARG A 94 12.58 -4.68 -3.90
CA ARG A 94 11.81 -5.88 -3.51
C ARG A 94 12.28 -6.49 -2.18
N THR A 95 13.47 -6.13 -1.74
CA THR A 95 14.07 -6.58 -0.49
C THR A 95 13.49 -5.89 0.74
N ILE A 96 12.82 -4.75 0.57
CA ILE A 96 12.25 -3.98 1.68
C ILE A 96 11.01 -4.71 2.25
N GLY A 97 10.93 -4.82 3.57
CA GLY A 97 9.81 -5.44 4.25
C GLY A 97 8.64 -4.49 4.40
N PHE A 98 7.71 -4.52 3.45
CA PHE A 98 6.40 -3.85 3.55
C PHE A 98 5.28 -4.84 3.85
N SER A 99 4.17 -4.30 4.35
CA SER A 99 2.96 -5.08 4.60
C SER A 99 2.30 -5.53 3.30
N LEU A 100 1.55 -6.63 3.39
CA LEU A 100 0.66 -7.10 2.33
C LEU A 100 -0.77 -6.93 2.81
N ARG A 101 -1.67 -6.58 1.89
CA ARG A 101 -3.11 -6.61 2.11
C ARG A 101 -3.73 -7.51 1.06
N CYS A 102 -4.79 -8.19 1.44
CA CYS A 102 -5.62 -8.96 0.53
C CYS A 102 -6.97 -8.26 0.37
N GLN A 103 -7.48 -8.24 -0.85
CA GLN A 103 -8.83 -7.79 -1.16
C GLN A 103 -9.60 -8.90 -1.86
N LYS A 104 -10.92 -8.88 -1.71
CA LYS A 104 -11.80 -9.84 -2.38
C LYS A 104 -11.79 -9.55 -3.88
N ASN A 105 -11.82 -10.61 -4.68
CA ASN A 105 -11.99 -10.52 -6.13
C ASN A 105 -13.36 -9.97 -6.51
#